data_AF-A0A7Y4QNZ7-F1
#
_entry.id   AF-A0A7Y4QNZ7-F1
#
_cell.length_a   1.000
_cell.length_b   1.000
_cell.length_c   1.000
_cell.angle_alpha   90.00
_cell.angle_beta   90.00
_cell.angle_gamma   90.00
#
_symmetry.space_group_name_H-M   'P 1'
#
loop_
_entity.id
_entity.type
_entity.pdbx_description
1 polymer ?
#
loop_
_entity_poly.entity_id
_entity_poly.type
_entity_poly.pdbx_seq_one_letter_code
_entity_poly.pdbx_strand_id
1 'polypeptide(L)' 'MKRVEIKADTAWRKSRLAARLLIRKESRPLRPREQALARQLSRDSEVTNRLIQQALYFLGVGPRKHAFDQKLVGGRN' A
#
# COMPACT_ATOMS: atom_id res chain seq x y z
N MET A 1 1.75 -26.92 2.53
CA MET A 1 2.58 -25.68 2.54
C MET A 1 2.27 -24.72 1.38
N LYS A 2 2.14 -25.18 0.12
CA LYS A 2 1.87 -24.31 -1.07
C LYS A 2 0.74 -23.25 -0.95
N ARG A 3 -0.37 -23.53 -0.27
CA ARG A 3 -1.49 -22.55 -0.16
C ARG A 3 -1.14 -21.31 0.66
N VAL A 4 -0.23 -21.43 1.63
CA VAL A 4 0.18 -20.30 2.48
C VAL A 4 1.10 -19.35 1.70
N GLU A 5 2.02 -19.90 0.91
CA GLU A 5 2.91 -19.11 0.04
C GLU A 5 2.13 -18.33 -1.03
N ILE A 6 1.16 -18.96 -1.69
CA ILE A 6 0.33 -18.28 -2.71
C ILE A 6 -0.47 -17.12 -2.10
N LYS A 7 -0.98 -17.30 -0.87
CA LYS A 7 -1.69 -16.23 -0.15
C LYS A 7 -0.74 -15.10 0.25
N ALA A 8 0.44 -15.41 0.78
CA ALA A 8 1.45 -14.43 1.14
C ALA A 8 1.90 -13.60 -0.08
N ASP A 9 2.12 -14.25 -1.23
CA ASP A 9 2.43 -13.59 -2.50
C ASP A 9 1.31 -12.66 -2.97
N THR A 10 0.05 -13.10 -2.79
CA THR A 10 -1.12 -12.31 -3.19
C THR A 10 -1.30 -11.08 -2.32
N ALA A 11 -1.18 -11.21 -1.00
CA ALA A 11 -1.20 -10.09 -0.06
C ALA A 11 -0.08 -9.09 -0.36
N TRP A 12 1.15 -9.58 -0.59
CA TRP A 12 2.29 -8.75 -0.95
C TRP A 12 2.09 -7.97 -2.26
N ARG A 13 1.58 -8.62 -3.30
CA ARG A 13 1.24 -7.96 -4.58
C ARG A 13 0.21 -6.84 -4.39
N LYS A 14 -0.84 -7.09 -3.60
CA LYS A 14 -1.88 -6.10 -3.29
C LYS A 14 -1.30 -4.91 -2.49
N SER A 15 -0.48 -5.17 -1.47
CA SER A 15 0.18 -4.11 -0.69
C SER A 15 1.16 -3.26 -1.51
N ARG A 16 1.88 -3.86 -2.46
CA ARG A 16 2.70 -3.11 -3.42
C ARG A 16 1.88 -2.22 -4.33
N LEU A 17 0.71 -2.69 -4.76
CA LEU A 17 -0.20 -1.87 -5.57
C LEU A 17 -0.72 -0.67 -4.76
N ALA A 18 -1.10 -0.89 -3.50
CA ALA A 18 -1.48 0.17 -2.58
C ALA A 18 -0.34 1.20 -2.38
N ALA A 19 0.89 0.73 -2.14
CA ALA A 19 2.07 1.59 -2.02
C ALA A 19 2.32 2.45 -3.27
N ARG A 20 2.17 1.87 -4.48
CA ARG A 20 2.30 2.61 -5.74
C ARG A 20 1.23 3.69 -5.89
N LEU A 21 -0.01 3.41 -5.47
CA LEU A 21 -1.09 4.39 -5.49
C LEU A 21 -0.81 5.55 -4.53
N LEU A 22 -0.25 5.27 -3.35
CA LEU A 22 0.18 6.32 -2.41
C LEU A 22 1.26 7.20 -3.03
N ILE A 23 2.31 6.62 -3.61
CA ILE A 23 3.38 7.38 -4.29
C ILE A 23 2.79 8.23 -5.42
N ARG A 24 1.88 7.66 -6.21
CA ARG A 24 1.26 8.35 -7.34
C ARG A 24 0.38 9.53 -6.89
N LYS A 25 -0.33 9.37 -5.76
CA LYS A 25 -1.16 10.42 -5.16
C LYS A 25 -0.34 11.65 -4.76
N GLU A 26 0.91 11.46 -4.34
CA GLU A 26 1.79 12.58 -3.98
C GLU A 26 2.25 13.39 -5.19
N SER A 27 2.38 12.77 -6.37
CA SER A 27 2.80 13.49 -7.59
C SER A 27 1.63 14.06 -8.38
N ARG A 28 0.45 13.42 -8.32
CA ARG A 28 -0.75 13.89 -9.00
C ARG A 28 -2.03 13.33 -8.37
N PRO A 29 -3.19 14.00 -8.58
CA PRO A 29 -4.48 13.42 -8.24
C PRO A 29 -4.68 12.04 -8.90
N LEU A 30 -5.28 11.12 -8.13
CA LEU A 30 -5.64 9.78 -8.62
C LEU A 30 -6.84 9.85 -9.56
N ARG A 31 -6.79 9.09 -10.67
CA ARG A 31 -7.94 8.93 -11.59
C ARG A 31 -9.09 8.18 -10.90
N PRO A 32 -10.34 8.29 -11.36
CA PRO A 32 -11.48 7.61 -10.74
C PRO A 32 -11.29 6.10 -10.53
N ARG A 33 -10.69 5.41 -11.51
CA ARG A 33 -10.34 3.97 -11.40
C ARG A 33 -9.30 3.70 -10.32
N GLU A 34 -8.30 4.57 -10.19
CA GLU A 34 -7.24 4.46 -9.18
C GLU A 34 -7.80 4.74 -7.77
N GLN A 35 -8.75 5.66 -7.65
CA GLN A 35 -9.46 5.92 -6.40
C GLN A 35 -10.38 4.75 -5.99
N ALA A 36 -11.09 4.14 -6.95
CA ALA A 36 -11.89 2.95 -6.69
C ALA A 36 -11.01 1.80 -6.21
N LEU A 37 -9.88 1.57 -6.87
CA LEU A 37 -8.91 0.56 -6.48
C LEU A 37 -8.30 0.84 -5.09
N ALA A 38 -7.94 2.10 -4.80
CA ALA A 38 -7.43 2.48 -3.48
C ALA A 38 -8.45 2.18 -2.37
N ARG A 39 -9.73 2.47 -2.60
CA ARG A 39 -10.83 2.16 -1.67
C ARG A 39 -11.05 0.65 -1.50
N GLN A 40 -10.88 -0.13 -2.56
CA GLN A 40 -10.96 -1.59 -2.46
C GLN A 40 -9.81 -2.14 -1.61
N LEU A 41 -8.57 -1.71 -1.91
CA LEU A 41 -7.38 -2.16 -1.18
C LEU A 41 -7.39 -1.73 0.29
N SER A 42 -7.96 -0.56 0.62
CA SER A 42 -8.06 -0.11 2.02
C SER A 42 -9.05 -0.92 2.86
N ARG A 43 -9.95 -1.68 2.22
CA ARG A 43 -10.92 -2.56 2.90
C ARG A 43 -10.47 -4.02 2.93
N ASP A 44 -9.38 -4.35 2.25
CA ASP A 44 -8.85 -5.71 2.18
C ASP A 44 -8.00 -5.99 3.43
N SER A 45 -8.45 -6.95 4.25
CA SER A 45 -7.79 -7.29 5.52
C SER A 45 -6.39 -7.90 5.34
N GLU A 46 -6.08 -8.44 4.16
CA GLU A 46 -4.73 -8.92 3.85
C GLU A 46 -3.77 -7.77 3.51
N VAL A 47 -4.30 -6.59 3.17
CA VAL A 47 -3.52 -5.39 2.86
C VAL A 47 -3.30 -4.58 4.13
N THR A 48 -2.28 -4.97 4.89
CA THR A 48 -1.97 -4.32 6.16
C THR A 48 -1.08 -3.09 5.98
N ASN A 49 -1.17 -2.14 6.91
CA ASN A 49 -0.27 -0.97 6.95
C ASN A 49 1.21 -1.38 6.99
N ARG A 50 1.53 -2.47 7.70
CA ARG A 50 2.90 -2.99 7.78
C ARG A 50 3.41 -3.49 6.43
N LEU A 51 2.58 -4.23 5.67
CA LEU A 51 2.95 -4.69 4.33
C LEU A 51 3.04 -3.53 3.34
N ILE A 52 2.16 -2.53 3.42
CA ILE A 52 2.25 -1.30 2.61
C ILE A 52 3.55 -0.58 2.92
N GLN A 53 3.90 -0.43 4.20
CA GLN A 53 5.15 0.18 4.64
C GLN A 53 6.37 -0.57 4.08
N GLN A 54 6.42 -1.89 4.23
CA GLN A 54 7.48 -2.72 3.65
C GLN A 54 7.55 -2.56 2.12
N ALA A 55 6.42 -2.45 1.43
CA ALA A 55 6.37 -2.23 0.00
C ALA A 55 6.90 -0.84 -0.40
N LEU A 56 6.63 0.20 0.39
CA LEU A 56 7.24 1.53 0.19
C LEU A 56 8.76 1.45 0.31
N TYR A 57 9.27 0.79 1.35
CA TYR A 57 10.71 0.57 1.51
C TYR A 57 11.30 -0.20 0.31
N PHE A 58 10.65 -1.27 -0.14
CA PHE A 58 11.06 -2.03 -1.32
C PHE A 58 11.12 -1.16 -2.59
N LEU A 59 10.17 -0.24 -2.77
CA LEU A 59 10.08 0.63 -3.95
C LEU A 59 11.10 1.79 -3.95
N GLY A 60 11.91 1.92 -2.89
CA GLY A 60 13.01 2.88 -2.85
C GLY A 60 12.57 4.34 -2.69
N VAL A 61 11.47 4.63 -1.98
CA VAL A 61 11.00 6.02 -1.74
C VAL A 61 11.95 6.88 -0.88
N GLY A 62 13.09 6.35 -0.46
CA GLY A 62 14.24 7.12 0.06
C GLY A 62 13.87 8.09 1.21
N PRO A 63 14.39 9.33 1.21
CA PRO A 63 14.20 10.28 2.31
C PRO A 63 12.74 10.74 2.54
N ARG A 64 11.83 10.52 1.58
CA ARG A 64 10.39 10.80 1.74
C ARG A 64 9.66 9.76 2.58
N LYS A 65 10.37 8.73 3.10
CA LYS A 65 9.82 7.64 3.92
C LYS A 65 8.97 8.11 5.10
N HIS A 66 9.43 9.10 5.85
CA HIS A 66 8.78 9.54 7.09
C HIS A 66 7.39 10.16 6.83
N ALA A 67 7.21 10.80 5.68
CA ALA A 67 5.94 11.40 5.29
C ALA A 67 4.87 10.35 4.97
N PHE A 68 5.26 9.19 4.43
CA PHE A 68 4.33 8.09 4.20
C PHE A 68 4.01 7.32 5.48
N ASP A 69 5.01 7.09 6.34
CA ASP A 69 4.81 6.38 7.60
C ASP A 69 3.79 7.09 8.51
N GLN A 70 3.86 8.43 8.62
CA GLN A 70 2.89 9.22 9.39
C GLN A 70 1.45 9.07 8.86
N LYS A 71 1.28 9.04 7.53
CA LYS A 71 -0.03 8.89 6.89
C LYS A 71 -0.65 7.50 7.09
N LEU A 72 0.16 6.48 7.35
CA LEU A 72 -0.32 5.13 7.65
C LEU A 72 -0.73 4.95 9.12
N VAL A 73 -0.11 5.69 10.04
CA VAL A 73 -0.42 5.62 11.48
C VAL A 73 -1.61 6.50 11.85
N GLY A 74 -1.78 7.66 11.21
CA GLY A 74 -2.83 8.64 11.54
C GLY A 74 -4.27 8.27 11.16
N GLY A 75 -4.53 7.08 10.63
CA GLY A 75 -5.87 6.61 10.24
C GLY A 75 -6.67 5.91 11.33
N ARG A 76 -6.15 5.84 12.57
CA ARG A 76 -6.85 5.32 13.75
C ARG A 76 -7.14 6.47 14.72
N ASN A 77 -8.22 7.19 14.45
CA ASN A 77 -9.08 7.81 15.46
C ASN A 77 -10.46 7.97 14.84
#